data_AF-A0A7S2HK97-F1
#
_entry.id   AF-A0A7S2HK97-F1
#
_cell.length_a   1.000
_cell.length_b   1.000
_cell.length_c   1.000
_cell.angle_alpha   90.00
_cell.angle_beta   90.00
_cell.angle_gamma   90.00
#
_symmetry.space_group_name_H-M   'P 1'
#
loop_
_entity.id
_entity.type
_entity.pdbx_description
1 polymer ?
#
loop_
_entity_poly.entity_id
_entity_poly.type
_entity_poly.pdbx_seq_one_letter_code
_entity_poly.pdbx_strand_id
1 'polypeptide(L)'
;ANRWKIHIESLYDLHKPAHKVGDTIKHLKHRVWRNDGFDPHLRNLVVHVVSGGKQRSTRMFHVPQGHSTRVDVDEVLFVPPPDAHGLDLRVVRLHEHLSEALLGEVTVPAEPGTHTLDLKRHSKFEGAITVTVRPALPDAPEPPRTVRLAGAGALGRFAGALKGPATLCCARRE
;
A
#
# COMPACT_ATOMS: atom_id res chain seq x y z
N ALA A 1 -3.03 16.18 -6.46
CA ALA A 1 -2.52 15.40 -5.31
C ALA A 1 -3.73 14.84 -4.58
N ASN A 2 -3.84 13.51 -4.48
CA ASN A 2 -4.85 12.71 -3.75
C ASN A 2 -4.69 11.25 -4.23
N ARG A 3 -3.50 10.69 -4.02
CA ARG A 3 -3.21 9.30 -4.39
C ARG A 3 -2.82 8.54 -3.14
N TRP A 4 -3.17 7.27 -3.11
CA TRP A 4 -2.80 6.35 -2.07
C TRP A 4 -1.71 5.43 -2.61
N LYS A 5 -0.73 5.18 -1.76
CA LYS A 5 0.35 4.22 -1.97
C LYS A 5 -0.10 2.89 -1.39
N ILE A 6 -0.14 1.88 -2.24
CA ILE A 6 -0.40 0.50 -1.87
C ILE A 6 0.86 -0.28 -2.15
N HIS A 7 1.43 -0.88 -1.12
CA HIS A 7 2.58 -1.75 -1.22
C HIS A 7 2.13 -3.17 -0.97
N ILE A 8 2.21 -4.01 -2.00
CA ILE A 8 1.91 -5.43 -1.93
C ILE A 8 3.22 -6.14 -1.59
N GLU A 9 3.31 -6.65 -0.37
CA GLU A 9 4.54 -7.22 0.16
C GLU A 9 4.68 -8.67 -0.29
N SER A 10 3.72 -9.51 0.11
CA SER A 10 3.78 -10.95 -0.12
C SER A 10 2.41 -11.60 -0.16
N LEU A 11 2.34 -12.73 -0.86
CA LEU A 11 1.21 -13.66 -0.91
C LEU A 11 1.57 -14.94 -0.16
N TYR A 12 0.60 -15.55 0.50
CA TYR A 12 0.75 -16.76 1.30
C TYR A 12 -0.26 -17.82 0.88
N ASP A 13 0.17 -19.09 0.96
CA ASP A 13 -0.66 -20.29 0.84
C ASP A 13 -1.61 -20.32 -0.37
N LEU A 14 -1.09 -20.10 -1.58
CA LEU A 14 -1.87 -20.01 -2.83
C LEU A 14 -2.43 -21.36 -3.36
N HIS A 15 -2.71 -22.33 -2.49
CA HIS A 15 -3.11 -23.70 -2.87
C HIS A 15 -4.61 -23.99 -2.68
N LYS A 16 -5.42 -23.72 -3.71
CA LYS A 16 -6.21 -24.69 -4.52
C LYS A 16 -7.35 -24.00 -5.31
N PRO A 17 -7.08 -23.45 -6.50
CA PRO A 17 -8.15 -23.14 -7.43
C PRO A 17 -8.89 -24.44 -7.81
N ALA A 18 -10.16 -24.56 -7.42
CA ALA A 18 -10.99 -25.72 -7.75
C ALA A 18 -11.22 -25.81 -9.27
N HIS A 19 -10.65 -26.81 -9.94
CA HIS A 19 -10.84 -27.06 -11.37
C HIS A 19 -11.62 -28.35 -11.63
N LYS A 20 -12.51 -28.28 -12.62
CA LYS A 20 -13.37 -29.38 -13.09
C LYS A 20 -12.52 -30.50 -13.71
N VAL A 21 -13.02 -31.72 -13.63
CA VAL A 21 -12.36 -33.01 -13.99
C VAL A 21 -11.70 -33.05 -15.40
N GLY A 22 -12.05 -32.15 -16.32
CA GLY A 22 -11.45 -32.05 -17.66
C GLY A 22 -10.05 -31.40 -17.74
N ASP A 23 -9.64 -30.60 -16.75
CA ASP A 23 -8.34 -29.92 -16.78
C ASP A 23 -7.17 -30.82 -16.37
N THR A 24 -7.43 -31.86 -15.56
CA THR A 24 -6.42 -32.83 -15.08
C THR A 24 -5.66 -33.53 -16.22
N ILE A 25 -6.31 -33.76 -17.35
CA ILE A 25 -5.68 -34.38 -18.53
C ILE A 25 -4.78 -33.38 -19.27
N LYS A 26 -5.14 -32.09 -19.30
CA LYS A 26 -4.26 -31.03 -19.82
C LYS A 26 -3.03 -30.85 -18.91
N HIS A 27 -3.16 -31.07 -17.60
CA HIS A 27 -2.06 -30.93 -16.65
C HIS A 27 -0.94 -31.93 -16.91
N LEU A 28 -1.27 -33.19 -17.24
CA LEU A 28 -0.28 -34.20 -17.61
C LEU A 28 0.51 -33.79 -18.85
N LYS A 29 -0.15 -33.20 -19.86
CA LYS A 29 0.54 -32.67 -21.04
C LYS A 29 1.45 -31.49 -20.71
N HIS A 30 1.00 -30.53 -19.91
CA HIS A 30 1.81 -29.34 -19.58
C HIS A 30 2.98 -29.62 -18.63
N ARG A 31 2.84 -30.59 -17.71
CA ARG A 31 3.91 -30.99 -16.78
C ARG A 31 5.07 -31.67 -17.50
N VAL A 32 4.78 -32.39 -18.59
CA VAL A 32 5.79 -33.04 -19.42
C VAL A 32 6.46 -32.05 -20.38
N TRP A 33 5.78 -30.95 -20.75
CA TRP A 33 6.26 -30.05 -21.81
C TRP A 33 7.13 -28.87 -21.34
N ARG A 34 7.05 -28.44 -20.07
CA ARG A 34 7.83 -27.31 -19.55
C ARG A 34 8.41 -27.64 -18.17
N ASN A 35 9.63 -28.18 -18.17
CA ASN A 35 10.43 -28.40 -16.97
C ASN A 35 11.32 -27.18 -16.69
N ASP A 36 10.70 -26.01 -16.56
CA ASP A 36 11.35 -24.71 -16.33
C ASP A 36 11.36 -24.30 -14.85
N GLY A 37 10.99 -25.21 -13.94
CA GLY A 37 11.06 -25.00 -12.49
C GLY A 37 9.91 -24.18 -11.90
N PHE A 38 8.92 -23.76 -12.67
CA PHE A 38 7.76 -23.00 -12.17
C PHE A 38 6.52 -23.88 -11.97
N ASP A 39 5.74 -23.59 -10.94
CA ASP A 39 4.46 -24.28 -10.72
C ASP A 39 3.51 -23.98 -11.89
N PRO A 40 3.00 -24.98 -12.62
CA PRO A 40 2.12 -24.77 -13.78
C PRO A 40 0.78 -24.10 -13.43
N HIS A 41 0.37 -24.09 -12.16
CA HIS A 41 -0.87 -23.48 -11.69
C HIS A 41 -0.71 -22.03 -11.27
N LEU A 42 0.51 -21.64 -10.88
CA LEU A 42 0.83 -20.32 -10.34
C LEU A 42 1.73 -19.53 -11.31
N ARG A 43 1.36 -19.51 -12.60
CA ARG A 43 2.04 -18.75 -13.64
C ARG A 43 1.20 -17.61 -14.14
N ASN A 44 1.88 -16.59 -14.65
CA ASN A 44 1.26 -15.41 -15.24
C ASN A 44 0.31 -14.72 -14.26
N LEU A 45 0.73 -14.66 -12.99
CA LEU A 45 -0.07 -14.07 -11.93
C LEU A 45 0.07 -12.55 -11.97
N VAL A 46 -1.03 -11.87 -11.71
CA VAL A 46 -1.11 -10.42 -11.56
C VAL A 46 -2.03 -10.12 -10.39
N VAL A 47 -1.68 -9.11 -9.59
CA VAL A 47 -2.56 -8.55 -8.57
C VAL A 47 -3.19 -7.29 -9.13
N HIS A 48 -4.51 -7.31 -9.25
CA HIS A 48 -5.31 -6.15 -9.58
C HIS A 48 -5.76 -5.43 -8.31
N VAL A 49 -5.66 -4.11 -8.34
CA VAL A 49 -6.20 -3.21 -7.35
C VAL A 49 -7.27 -2.36 -8.01
N VAL A 50 -8.49 -2.42 -7.50
CA VAL A 50 -9.63 -1.65 -7.98
C VAL A 50 -10.03 -0.64 -6.91
N SER A 51 -10.10 0.64 -7.31
CA SER A 51 -10.42 1.76 -6.44
C SER A 51 -11.12 2.85 -7.25
N GLY A 52 -12.30 3.30 -6.80
CA GLY A 52 -13.06 4.35 -7.48
C GLY A 52 -13.32 4.07 -8.97
N GLY A 53 -13.60 2.82 -9.32
CA GLY A 53 -13.81 2.36 -10.70
C GLY A 53 -12.55 2.30 -11.58
N LYS A 54 -11.36 2.55 -11.02
CA LYS A 54 -10.08 2.43 -11.74
C LYS A 54 -9.33 1.20 -11.29
N GLN A 55 -8.88 0.40 -12.25
CA GLN A 55 -8.04 -0.77 -12.03
C GLN A 55 -6.57 -0.43 -12.28
N ARG A 56 -5.70 -0.86 -11.36
CA ARG A 56 -4.25 -0.91 -11.51
C ARG A 56 -3.78 -2.34 -11.30
N SER A 57 -2.66 -2.67 -11.91
CA SER A 57 -2.15 -4.04 -11.94
C SER A 57 -0.68 -4.03 -11.60
N THR A 58 -0.24 -5.03 -10.85
CA THR A 58 1.19 -5.34 -10.70
C THR A 58 1.79 -5.82 -12.02
N ARG A 59 3.11 -5.94 -12.06
CA ARG A 59 3.78 -6.74 -13.08
C ARG A 59 3.35 -8.19 -12.97
N MET A 60 3.48 -8.88 -14.09
CA MET A 60 3.25 -10.31 -14.15
C MET A 60 4.39 -11.05 -13.44
N PHE A 61 4.06 -12.03 -12.61
CA PHE A 61 5.02 -12.89 -11.92
C PHE A 61 4.65 -14.36 -11.99
N HIS A 62 5.61 -15.22 -11.66
CA HIS A 62 5.49 -16.68 -11.68
C HIS A 62 6.01 -17.24 -10.36
N VAL A 63 5.37 -18.28 -9.85
CA VAL A 63 5.77 -18.91 -8.60
C VAL A 63 6.62 -20.14 -8.89
N PRO A 64 7.86 -20.21 -8.37
CA PRO A 64 8.68 -21.40 -8.48
C PRO A 64 8.01 -22.62 -7.84
N GLN A 65 8.26 -23.80 -8.37
CA GLN A 65 7.69 -25.04 -7.84
C GLN A 65 8.13 -25.25 -6.38
N GLY A 66 7.17 -25.48 -5.48
CA GLY A 66 7.43 -25.64 -4.05
C GLY A 66 7.50 -24.33 -3.25
N HIS A 67 7.36 -23.17 -3.90
CA HIS A 67 7.34 -21.85 -3.25
C HIS A 67 5.93 -21.25 -3.18
N SER A 68 4.89 -22.09 -3.17
CA SER A 68 3.49 -21.66 -3.07
C SER A 68 3.07 -21.18 -1.68
N THR A 69 3.85 -21.53 -0.64
CA THR A 69 3.60 -21.13 0.76
C THR A 69 3.82 -19.64 0.97
N ARG A 70 4.85 -19.07 0.32
CA ARG A 70 5.16 -17.64 0.40
C ARG A 70 5.75 -17.17 -0.91
N VAL A 71 5.14 -16.14 -1.48
CA VAL A 71 5.57 -15.48 -2.71
C VAL A 71 5.79 -14.01 -2.39
N ASP A 72 7.04 -13.56 -2.45
CA ASP A 72 7.36 -12.14 -2.29
C ASP A 72 7.08 -11.43 -3.62
N VAL A 73 6.24 -10.40 -3.57
CA VAL A 73 5.83 -9.61 -4.76
C VAL A 73 6.56 -8.26 -4.76
N ASP A 74 6.67 -7.63 -3.59
CA ASP A 74 7.33 -6.35 -3.35
C ASP A 74 7.05 -5.28 -4.43
N GLU A 75 5.76 -5.01 -4.66
CA GLU A 75 5.35 -4.04 -5.67
C GLU A 75 4.52 -2.89 -5.08
N VAL A 76 4.79 -1.68 -5.56
CA VAL A 76 4.11 -0.46 -5.13
C VAL A 76 3.23 0.07 -6.25
N LEU A 77 1.95 0.24 -5.94
CA LEU A 77 0.94 0.81 -6.83
C LEU A 77 0.40 2.12 -6.26
N PHE A 78 0.16 3.07 -7.16
CA PHE A 78 -0.46 4.34 -6.83
C PHE A 78 -1.89 4.37 -7.37
N VAL A 79 -2.86 4.43 -6.48
CA VAL A 79 -4.29 4.39 -6.81
C VAL A 79 -5.01 5.64 -6.31
N PRO A 80 -6.25 5.90 -6.78
CA PRO A 80 -7.14 6.87 -6.13
C PRO A 80 -7.38 6.53 -4.65
N PRO A 81 -7.93 7.48 -3.87
CA PRO A 81 -8.34 7.19 -2.50
C PRO A 81 -9.38 6.05 -2.46
N PRO A 82 -9.35 5.20 -1.42
CA PRO A 82 -10.39 4.21 -1.19
C PRO A 82 -11.75 4.87 -1.01
N ASP A 83 -12.80 4.21 -1.49
CA ASP A 83 -14.18 4.57 -1.17
C ASP A 83 -14.53 4.07 0.24
N ALA A 84 -15.73 4.39 0.74
CA ALA A 84 -16.20 3.93 2.06
C ALA A 84 -16.18 2.40 2.23
N HIS A 85 -16.23 1.66 1.12
CA HIS A 85 -16.16 0.19 1.08
C HIS A 85 -14.72 -0.35 1.12
N GLY A 86 -13.70 0.48 0.88
CA GLY A 86 -12.30 0.06 0.84
C GLY A 86 -11.72 -0.06 -0.58
N LEU A 87 -10.70 -0.91 -0.72
CA LEU A 87 -9.99 -1.20 -1.97
C LEU A 87 -10.17 -2.67 -2.31
N ASP A 88 -10.61 -2.98 -3.52
CA ASP A 88 -10.71 -4.38 -3.93
C ASP A 88 -9.39 -4.85 -4.51
N LEU A 89 -8.84 -5.92 -3.93
CA LEU A 89 -7.69 -6.64 -4.43
C LEU A 89 -8.11 -7.96 -5.03
N ARG A 90 -7.61 -8.26 -6.23
CA ARG A 90 -7.90 -9.51 -6.93
C ARG A 90 -6.60 -10.10 -7.44
N VAL A 91 -6.30 -11.33 -7.03
CA VAL A 91 -5.20 -12.11 -7.60
C VAL A 91 -5.76 -12.89 -8.77
N VAL A 92 -5.25 -12.63 -9.97
CA VAL A 92 -5.71 -13.30 -11.18
C VAL A 92 -4.55 -13.97 -11.89
N ARG A 93 -4.88 -15.02 -12.61
CA ARG A 93 -4.00 -15.66 -13.58
C ARG A 93 -4.39 -15.23 -14.98
N LEU A 94 -3.44 -14.62 -15.68
CA LEU A 94 -3.60 -14.24 -17.07
C LEU A 94 -3.41 -15.46 -17.98
N HIS A 95 -4.45 -15.74 -18.77
CA HIS A 95 -4.41 -16.74 -19.83
C HIS A 95 -4.27 -16.05 -21.17
N GLU A 96 -3.44 -16.59 -22.06
CA GLU A 96 -3.20 -16.00 -23.40
C GLU A 96 -4.43 -16.10 -24.33
N HIS A 97 -5.27 -17.13 -24.12
CA HIS A 97 -6.41 -17.45 -25.00
C HIS A 97 -7.74 -17.65 -24.27
N LEU A 98 -7.75 -17.55 -22.94
CA LEU A 98 -8.94 -17.75 -22.12
C LEU A 98 -9.17 -16.52 -21.25
N SER A 99 -10.40 -16.36 -20.77
CA SER A 99 -10.71 -15.34 -19.77
C SER A 99 -9.82 -15.50 -18.53
N GLU A 100 -9.49 -14.37 -17.89
CA GLU A 100 -8.70 -14.33 -16.67
C GLU A 100 -9.28 -15.27 -15.60
N ALA A 101 -8.41 -16.05 -14.96
CA ALA A 101 -8.82 -16.94 -13.89
C ALA A 101 -8.58 -16.26 -12.54
N LEU A 102 -9.66 -15.96 -11.83
CA LEU A 102 -9.60 -15.43 -10.46
C LEU A 102 -9.09 -16.52 -9.51
N LEU A 103 -7.97 -16.25 -8.82
CA LEU A 103 -7.46 -17.10 -7.75
C LEU A 103 -8.15 -16.76 -6.44
N GLY A 104 -8.22 -15.47 -6.11
CA GLY A 104 -8.88 -14.98 -4.91
C GLY A 104 -9.01 -13.47 -4.90
N GLU A 105 -9.97 -12.99 -4.13
CA GLU A 105 -10.24 -11.57 -3.95
C GLU A 105 -10.38 -11.23 -2.47
N VAL A 106 -10.07 -9.98 -2.15
CA VAL A 106 -10.22 -9.44 -0.81
C VAL A 106 -10.41 -7.93 -0.85
N THR A 107 -11.21 -7.41 0.07
CA THR A 107 -11.40 -5.97 0.22
C THR A 107 -10.53 -5.48 1.37
N VAL A 108 -9.62 -4.55 1.08
CA VAL A 108 -8.77 -3.89 2.06
C VAL A 108 -9.52 -2.73 2.67
N PRO A 109 -9.53 -2.58 4.02
CA PRO A 109 -10.12 -1.42 4.67
C PRO A 109 -9.53 -0.11 4.15
N ALA A 110 -10.34 0.95 4.16
CA ALA A 110 -9.92 2.31 3.81
C ALA A 110 -8.95 2.94 4.84
N GLU A 111 -8.57 2.20 5.88
CA GLU A 111 -7.71 2.66 6.96
C GLU A 111 -6.22 2.49 6.60
N PRO A 112 -5.39 3.51 6.84
CA PRO A 112 -3.96 3.40 6.62
C PRO A 112 -3.35 2.41 7.62
N GLY A 113 -2.55 1.47 7.12
CA GLY A 113 -2.03 0.39 7.95
C GLY A 113 -1.38 -0.71 7.13
N THR A 114 -0.82 -1.69 7.85
CA THR A 114 -0.38 -2.96 7.26
C THR A 114 -1.45 -3.99 7.57
N HIS A 115 -1.98 -4.62 6.53
CA HIS A 115 -3.11 -5.53 6.61
C HIS A 115 -2.69 -6.88 6.06
N THR A 116 -2.87 -7.93 6.85
CA THR A 116 -2.77 -9.32 6.38
C THR A 116 -4.19 -9.85 6.25
N LEU A 117 -4.62 -10.13 5.03
CA LEU A 117 -6.01 -10.45 4.71
C LEU A 117 -6.13 -11.77 3.95
N ASP A 118 -7.20 -12.50 4.24
CA ASP A 118 -7.51 -13.76 3.58
C ASP A 118 -8.06 -13.52 2.17
N LEU A 119 -7.42 -14.12 1.17
CA LEU A 119 -7.92 -14.20 -0.19
C LEU A 119 -9.05 -15.23 -0.24
N LYS A 120 -10.22 -14.79 -0.69
CA LYS A 120 -11.40 -15.64 -0.78
C LYS A 120 -11.87 -15.77 -2.22
N ARG A 121 -12.39 -16.95 -2.57
CA ARG A 121 -13.08 -17.18 -3.84
C ARG A 121 -14.33 -17.98 -3.57
N HIS A 122 -15.50 -17.46 -3.94
CA HIS A 122 -16.79 -18.08 -3.63
C HIS A 122 -16.90 -18.52 -2.15
N SER A 123 -16.48 -17.64 -1.24
CA SER A 123 -16.45 -17.87 0.22
C SER A 123 -15.50 -18.97 0.72
N LYS A 124 -14.61 -19.49 -0.14
CA LYS A 124 -13.53 -20.41 0.26
C LYS A 124 -12.22 -19.67 0.41
N PHE A 125 -11.43 -20.06 1.41
CA PHE A 125 -10.07 -19.58 1.61
C PHE A 125 -9.14 -20.14 0.53
N GLU A 126 -8.41 -19.26 -0.14
CA GLU A 126 -7.49 -19.61 -1.24
C GLU A 126 -6.05 -19.16 -0.98
N GLY A 127 -5.81 -18.42 0.12
CA GLY A 127 -4.51 -17.90 0.52
C GLY A 127 -4.65 -16.63 1.36
N ALA A 128 -3.54 -15.95 1.62
CA ALA A 128 -3.53 -14.65 2.27
C ALA A 128 -2.61 -13.66 1.54
N ILE A 129 -2.84 -12.36 1.73
CA ILE A 129 -2.05 -11.28 1.15
C ILE A 129 -1.68 -10.29 2.24
N THR A 130 -0.42 -9.84 2.26
CA THR A 130 0.04 -8.76 3.13
C THR A 130 0.22 -7.48 2.32
N VAL A 131 -0.50 -6.44 2.71
CA VAL A 131 -0.55 -5.17 1.99
C VAL A 131 -0.43 -4.00 2.95
N THR A 132 0.44 -3.05 2.62
CA THR A 132 0.55 -1.79 3.33
C THR A 132 -0.13 -0.68 2.53
N VAL A 133 -1.10 -0.02 3.14
CA VAL A 133 -1.90 1.05 2.53
C VAL A 133 -1.62 2.36 3.26
N ARG A 134 -1.20 3.41 2.53
CA ARG A 134 -0.89 4.74 3.10
C ARG A 134 -1.22 5.87 2.12
N PRO A 135 -1.54 7.09 2.59
CA PRO A 135 -1.55 8.28 1.75
C PRO A 135 -0.17 8.50 1.10
N ALA A 136 -0.13 8.86 -0.19
CA ALA A 136 1.13 9.02 -0.92
C ALA A 136 1.87 10.33 -0.60
N LEU A 137 1.18 11.33 -0.06
CA LEU A 137 1.79 12.50 0.56
C LEU A 137 1.56 12.42 2.07
N PRO A 138 2.54 12.76 2.91
CA PRO A 138 2.27 13.07 4.30
C PRO A 138 1.37 14.32 4.34
N ASP A 139 0.36 14.32 5.22
CA ASP A 139 -0.30 15.57 5.59
C ASP A 139 0.78 16.57 6.01
N ALA A 140 0.67 17.81 5.51
CA ALA A 140 1.62 18.86 5.88
C ALA A 140 1.75 18.89 7.41
N PRO A 141 2.98 19.00 7.97
CA PRO A 141 3.14 19.06 9.41
C PRO A 141 2.22 20.16 9.95
N GLU A 142 1.35 19.81 10.92
CA GLU A 142 0.49 20.80 11.57
C GLU A 142 1.39 21.98 11.97
N PRO A 143 1.07 23.23 11.57
CA PRO A 143 1.84 24.37 12.02
C PRO A 143 1.83 24.34 13.56
N PRO A 144 2.97 24.58 14.24
CA PRO A 144 3.05 24.50 15.68
C PRO A 144 1.95 25.37 16.27
N ARG A 145 1.02 24.74 17.00
CA ARG A 145 -0.05 25.43 17.70
C ARG A 145 0.63 26.46 18.59
N THR A 146 0.49 27.74 18.23
CA THR A 146 1.00 28.84 19.02
C THR A 146 0.20 28.79 20.31
N VAL A 147 0.79 28.25 21.37
CA VAL A 147 0.25 28.33 22.71
C VAL A 147 0.24 29.82 23.05
N ARG A 148 -0.88 30.49 22.78
CA ARG A 148 -1.13 31.82 23.33
C ARG A 148 -1.29 31.64 24.83
N LEU A 149 -0.18 31.81 25.56
CA LEU A 149 -0.23 32.09 26.99
C LEU A 149 -0.96 33.43 27.17
N ALA A 150 -2.27 33.33 27.40
CA ALA A 150 -3.06 34.41 27.96
C ALA A 150 -3.10 34.22 29.49
N GLY A 151 -2.67 35.25 30.22
CA GLY A 151 -2.68 35.31 31.69
C GLY A 151 -1.35 35.84 32.23
N ALA A 152 -1.10 37.15 32.25
CA ALA A 152 -1.56 38.13 33.24
C ALA A 152 -0.88 38.00 34.61
N GLY A 153 -0.08 39.01 34.97
CA GLY A 153 -0.02 39.54 36.33
C GLY A 153 1.30 39.41 37.12
N ALA A 154 1.76 40.59 37.56
CA ALA A 154 2.41 40.87 38.85
C ALA A 154 3.95 41.03 38.94
N LEU A 155 4.34 42.31 39.07
CA LEU A 155 5.24 42.90 40.08
C LEU A 155 6.70 42.42 40.19
N GLY A 156 7.62 43.34 39.91
CA GLY A 156 9.03 43.21 40.32
C GLY A 156 9.81 44.50 40.13
N ARG A 157 9.67 45.43 41.07
CA ARG A 157 10.58 46.58 41.27
C ARG A 157 12.02 46.06 41.43
N PHE A 158 12.97 46.58 40.66
CA PHE A 158 14.34 46.78 41.14
C PHE A 158 14.88 48.11 40.62
N ALA A 159 15.13 48.99 41.58
CA ALA A 159 15.93 50.20 41.43
C ALA A 159 17.42 49.82 41.40
N GLY A 160 18.22 50.54 40.63
CA GLY A 160 19.67 50.35 40.61
C GLY A 160 20.34 51.32 39.65
N ALA A 161 20.66 52.51 40.15
CA ALA A 161 21.40 53.55 39.47
C ALA A 161 22.87 53.14 39.19
N LEU A 162 23.45 53.66 38.11
CA LEU A 162 24.86 54.08 37.95
C LEU A 162 25.01 54.71 36.55
N LYS A 163 25.01 56.04 36.40
CA LYS A 163 26.17 56.96 36.42
C LYS A 163 27.02 56.89 35.12
N GLY A 164 26.94 57.94 34.29
CA GLY A 164 27.93 58.20 33.24
C GLY A 164 27.40 59.02 32.05
N PRO A 165 27.82 60.29 31.87
CA PRO A 165 27.44 61.14 30.75
C PRO A 165 28.54 61.17 29.66
N ALA A 166 28.16 61.24 28.39
CA ALA A 166 28.78 62.10 27.37
C ALA A 166 28.12 61.83 26.00
N THR A 167 27.38 62.78 25.39
CA THR A 167 27.82 63.89 24.53
C THR A 167 28.03 63.49 23.04
N LEU A 168 27.62 64.42 22.17
CA LEU A 168 27.84 64.58 20.73
C LEU A 168 26.89 63.81 19.80
N CYS A 169 25.93 64.44 19.12
CA CYS A 169 25.96 65.57 18.16
C CYS A 169 25.83 65.07 16.71
N CYS A 170 24.71 65.47 16.11
CA CYS A 170 24.57 66.08 14.78
C CYS A 170 24.96 65.34 13.49
N ALA A 171 23.99 65.42 12.58
CA ALA A 171 24.10 65.59 11.12
C ALA A 171 24.49 64.33 10.31
N ARG A 172 23.94 64.08 9.12
CA ARG A 172 23.50 65.05 8.09
C ARG A 172 22.51 64.36 7.13
N ARG A 173 21.42 65.06 6.80
CA ARG A 173 20.67 64.85 5.55
C ARG A 173 21.47 65.51 4.43
N GLU A 174 21.66 64.80 3.34
CA GLU A 174 21.27 65.21 1.98
C GLU A 174 21.48 64.01 1.04
#